data_AF-U5NC76-F1
#
_entry.id   AF-U5NC76-F1
#
_cell.length_a   1.000
_cell.length_b   1.000
_cell.length_c   1.000
_cell.angle_alpha   90.00
_cell.angle_beta   90.00
_cell.angle_gamma   90.00
#
_symmetry.space_group_name_H-M   'P 1'
#
loop_
_entity.id
_entity.type
_entity.pdbx_description
1 polymer ?
#
loop_
_entity_poly.entity_id
_entity_poly.type
_entity_poly.pdbx_seq_one_letter_code
_entity_poly.pdbx_strand_id
1 'polypeptide(L)'
;MIVNILEPAKGTVLDPACGSGGMFIAIKQYMDKHNLNCNENITFWGHEKVDHNARLCLMNIFIHHLGSGKIAGGDDANTYYGDYWGLNGKCDYVLANPPFNIARVNAKAAEDAGRLPFGTPQVSKLEIKNANFLWISYFYSYLNDTGKAGFVMPSITMSGTVDKEIRSKVVETKHIDLLINVAPKFFKNKFKGDCCLWFFNKKKPKEYENKVLFIDSSNYFVPVDAGHNTWNEWQSKNLISIVWLYRGQIERYKELINEYREQLKNYANKFSILVEQDNYLKAFKDKKEQLIKDSEFELSSTINRKEKMKLKQEWEEKHNDFDNAITIAKEFNWIYSKFGEGEYKDIPGFCKVAEIEEIRENDYSLVPGVYVGLEEEELEDQETFFKRMENMHQELDELEKEATELMSRIRKNKSLWMKSS
;
A
#
# COMPACT_ATOMS: atom_id res chain seq x y z
N MET A 1 0.01 -6.12 -4.66
CA MET A 1 -1.05 -5.08 -4.64
C MET A 1 -1.04 -4.23 -5.89
N ILE A 2 -0.12 -3.26 -6.04
CA ILE A 2 -0.11 -2.28 -7.17
C ILE A 2 -0.33 -2.95 -8.55
N VAL A 3 0.49 -3.95 -8.88
CA VAL A 3 0.41 -4.65 -10.18
C VAL A 3 -0.94 -5.32 -10.42
N ASN A 4 -1.54 -5.92 -9.38
CA ASN A 4 -2.85 -6.58 -9.50
C ASN A 4 -4.00 -5.58 -9.70
N ILE A 5 -3.83 -4.31 -9.36
CA ILE A 5 -4.83 -3.25 -9.59
C ILE A 5 -4.66 -2.62 -10.97
N LEU A 6 -3.41 -2.47 -11.42
CA LEU A 6 -3.07 -1.93 -12.74
C LEU A 6 -3.38 -2.91 -13.87
N GLU A 7 -3.19 -4.21 -13.62
CA GLU A 7 -3.45 -5.33 -14.53
C GLU A 7 -2.73 -5.18 -15.88
N PRO A 8 -1.39 -5.09 -15.88
CA PRO A 8 -0.62 -4.89 -17.10
C PRO A 8 -0.76 -6.11 -18.03
N ALA A 9 -1.18 -5.85 -19.26
CA ALA A 9 -1.32 -6.89 -20.29
C ALA A 9 -0.32 -6.74 -21.43
N LYS A 10 -0.12 -5.52 -21.94
CA LYS A 10 0.84 -5.18 -22.99
C LYS A 10 1.18 -3.70 -22.97
N GLY A 11 2.32 -3.32 -23.54
CA GLY A 11 2.74 -1.92 -23.71
C GLY A 11 4.06 -1.57 -23.04
N THR A 12 4.25 -0.26 -22.86
CA THR A 12 5.45 0.36 -22.32
C THR A 12 5.29 0.58 -20.81
N VAL A 13 6.18 -0.05 -20.03
CA VAL A 13 6.24 0.08 -18.58
C VAL A 13 7.46 0.93 -18.19
N LEU A 14 7.26 1.93 -17.35
CA LEU A 14 8.34 2.71 -16.75
C LEU A 14 8.32 2.59 -15.22
N ASP A 15 9.48 2.31 -14.63
CA ASP A 15 9.75 2.60 -13.22
C ASP A 15 10.83 3.70 -13.15
N PRO A 16 10.43 4.95 -12.84
CA PRO A 16 11.36 6.09 -12.84
C PRO A 16 12.24 6.17 -11.57
N ALA A 17 12.17 5.17 -10.69
CA ALA A 17 13.04 5.02 -9.53
C ALA A 17 13.25 3.52 -9.24
N CYS A 18 13.76 2.79 -10.24
CA CYS A 18 13.59 1.35 -10.30
C CYS A 18 14.35 0.55 -9.24
N GLY A 19 15.35 1.14 -8.58
CA GLY A 19 16.11 0.46 -7.54
C GLY A 19 16.71 -0.84 -8.06
N SER A 20 16.35 -1.97 -7.44
CA SER A 20 16.75 -3.31 -7.86
C SER A 20 15.75 -3.99 -8.82
N GLY A 21 14.73 -3.31 -9.32
CA GLY A 21 13.78 -3.84 -10.32
C GLY A 21 12.63 -4.67 -9.76
N GLY A 22 12.32 -4.54 -8.46
CA GLY A 22 11.25 -5.31 -7.80
C GLY A 22 9.87 -5.17 -8.47
N MET A 23 9.55 -3.98 -8.97
CA MET A 23 8.30 -3.71 -9.70
C MET A 23 8.20 -4.48 -11.01
N PHE A 24 9.31 -4.62 -11.75
CA PHE A 24 9.34 -5.40 -13.00
C PHE A 24 9.14 -6.89 -12.75
N ILE A 25 9.76 -7.43 -11.70
CA ILE A 25 9.58 -8.82 -11.29
C ILE A 25 8.12 -9.07 -10.89
N ALA A 26 7.50 -8.14 -10.16
CA ALA A 26 6.10 -8.26 -9.78
C ALA A 26 5.16 -8.30 -11.00
N ILE A 27 5.46 -7.52 -12.05
CA ILE A 27 4.73 -7.59 -13.34
C ILE A 27 4.93 -8.94 -14.01
N LYS A 28 6.16 -9.45 -14.09
CA LYS A 28 6.44 -10.79 -14.64
C LYS A 28 5.63 -11.87 -13.94
N GLN A 29 5.65 -11.88 -12.61
CA GLN A 29 4.90 -12.84 -11.79
C GLN A 29 3.39 -12.73 -12.01
N TYR A 30 2.86 -11.51 -12.13
CA TYR A 30 1.45 -11.29 -12.46
C TYR A 30 1.11 -11.88 -13.84
N MET A 31 1.89 -11.55 -14.86
CA MET A 31 1.64 -12.01 -16.23
C MET A 31 1.75 -13.53 -16.36
N ASP A 32 2.73 -14.15 -15.70
CA ASP A 32 2.89 -15.61 -15.67
C ASP A 32 1.67 -16.30 -15.05
N LYS A 33 1.16 -15.78 -13.93
CA LYS A 33 -0.07 -16.28 -13.29
C LYS A 33 -1.30 -16.17 -14.19
N HIS A 34 -1.30 -15.23 -15.14
CA HIS A 34 -2.39 -15.03 -16.10
C HIS A 34 -2.08 -15.62 -17.49
N ASN A 35 -1.05 -16.47 -17.61
CA ASN A 35 -0.62 -17.09 -18.86
C ASN A 35 -0.32 -16.09 -20.00
N LEU A 36 0.19 -14.91 -19.65
CA LEU A 36 0.59 -13.87 -20.60
C LEU A 36 2.11 -13.87 -20.79
N ASN A 37 2.57 -13.85 -22.04
CA ASN A 37 3.99 -13.76 -22.33
C ASN A 37 4.50 -12.33 -22.11
N CYS A 38 5.25 -12.13 -21.02
CA CYS A 38 5.80 -10.82 -20.66
C CYS A 38 6.80 -10.28 -21.69
N ASN A 39 7.67 -11.13 -22.25
CA ASN A 39 8.74 -10.72 -23.17
C ASN A 39 8.21 -10.28 -24.54
N GLU A 40 7.06 -10.80 -24.95
CA GLU A 40 6.40 -10.42 -26.21
C GLU A 40 5.53 -9.19 -26.07
N ASN A 41 4.92 -8.99 -24.89
CA ASN A 41 3.88 -7.99 -24.70
C ASN A 41 4.36 -6.71 -24.01
N ILE A 42 5.43 -6.77 -23.21
CA ILE A 42 5.88 -5.64 -22.38
C ILE A 42 7.32 -5.24 -22.73
N THR A 43 7.54 -3.92 -22.78
CA THR A 43 8.89 -3.33 -22.76
C THR A 43 9.11 -2.59 -21.46
N PHE A 44 10.13 -2.98 -20.71
CA PHE A 44 10.48 -2.35 -19.43
C PHE A 44 11.53 -1.26 -19.60
N TRP A 45 11.27 -0.12 -18.98
CA TRP A 45 12.17 1.02 -18.92
C TRP A 45 12.38 1.44 -17.47
N GLY A 46 13.62 1.71 -17.09
CA GLY A 46 13.97 2.06 -15.72
C GLY A 46 14.95 3.23 -15.66
N HIS A 47 14.78 4.06 -14.66
CA HIS A 47 15.76 5.06 -14.23
C HIS A 47 16.22 4.72 -12.81
N GLU A 48 17.52 4.68 -12.59
CA GLU A 48 18.11 4.53 -11.26
C GLU A 48 19.36 5.41 -11.14
N LYS A 49 19.35 6.34 -10.18
CA LYS A 49 20.45 7.28 -9.98
C LYS A 49 21.75 6.57 -9.60
N VAL A 50 21.69 5.52 -8.79
CA VAL A 50 22.89 4.85 -8.26
C VAL A 50 23.28 3.69 -9.17
N ASP A 51 24.42 3.80 -9.84
CA ASP A 51 24.93 2.77 -10.78
C ASP A 51 24.93 1.35 -10.20
N HIS A 52 25.28 1.21 -8.91
CA HIS A 52 25.25 -0.09 -8.25
C HIS A 52 23.84 -0.72 -8.26
N ASN A 53 22.81 0.06 -7.93
CA ASN A 53 21.42 -0.40 -7.93
C ASN A 53 20.94 -0.71 -9.35
N ALA A 54 21.31 0.12 -10.34
CA ALA A 54 20.98 -0.11 -11.74
C ALA A 54 21.55 -1.46 -12.24
N ARG A 55 22.78 -1.80 -11.84
CA ARG A 55 23.39 -3.11 -12.14
C ARG A 55 22.64 -4.25 -11.44
N LEU A 56 22.24 -4.09 -10.18
CA LEU A 56 21.40 -5.07 -9.49
C LEU A 56 20.05 -5.27 -10.19
N CYS A 57 19.43 -4.19 -10.68
CA CYS A 57 18.21 -4.26 -11.47
C CYS A 57 18.40 -5.08 -12.75
N LEU A 58 19.48 -4.82 -13.50
CA LEU A 58 19.81 -5.59 -14.70
C LEU A 58 20.05 -7.07 -14.39
N MET A 59 20.76 -7.39 -13.31
CA MET A 59 20.94 -8.77 -12.86
C MET A 59 19.62 -9.45 -12.52
N ASN A 60 18.73 -8.76 -11.81
CA ASN A 60 17.41 -9.29 -11.47
C ASN A 60 16.55 -9.54 -12.72
N ILE A 61 16.53 -8.59 -13.65
CA ILE A 61 15.87 -8.75 -14.96
C ILE A 61 16.40 -9.99 -15.68
N PHE A 62 17.72 -10.17 -15.71
CA PHE A 62 18.37 -11.33 -16.34
C PHE A 62 17.97 -12.66 -15.68
N ILE A 63 18.07 -12.76 -14.34
CA ILE A 63 17.74 -13.97 -13.57
C ILE A 63 16.26 -14.36 -13.74
N HIS A 64 15.38 -13.37 -13.81
CA HIS A 64 13.94 -13.59 -14.01
C HIS A 64 13.54 -13.73 -15.49
N HIS A 65 14.51 -13.87 -16.39
CA HIS A 65 14.32 -14.08 -17.83
C HIS A 65 13.46 -12.99 -18.51
N LEU A 66 13.63 -11.74 -18.08
CA LEU A 66 13.03 -10.56 -18.70
C LEU A 66 13.95 -10.05 -19.82
N GLY A 67 13.58 -10.31 -21.07
CA GLY A 67 14.45 -10.07 -22.24
C GLY A 67 14.53 -8.61 -22.73
N SER A 68 13.65 -7.72 -22.26
CA SER A 68 13.45 -6.38 -22.84
C SER A 68 13.77 -5.20 -21.91
N GLY A 69 14.46 -5.43 -20.79
CA GLY A 69 14.75 -4.40 -19.79
C GLY A 69 15.77 -3.35 -20.24
N LYS A 70 15.34 -2.08 -20.36
CA LYS A 70 16.18 -0.92 -20.65
C LYS A 70 16.36 -0.06 -19.41
N ILE A 71 17.48 -0.26 -18.71
CA ILE A 71 17.77 0.39 -17.43
C ILE A 71 18.87 1.44 -17.61
N ALA A 72 18.54 2.70 -17.31
CA ALA A 72 19.50 3.79 -17.24
C ALA A 72 20.03 3.90 -15.82
N GLY A 73 21.36 4.03 -15.70
CA GLY A 73 22.08 4.16 -14.43
C GLY A 73 22.89 5.45 -14.37
N GLY A 74 23.13 5.96 -13.15
CA GLY A 74 24.04 7.08 -12.91
C GLY A 74 23.35 8.44 -12.81
N ASP A 75 24.14 9.51 -12.69
CA ASP A 75 23.61 10.87 -12.51
C ASP A 75 22.77 11.36 -13.69
N ASP A 76 23.07 10.91 -14.92
CA ASP A 76 22.27 11.22 -16.12
C ASP A 76 20.89 10.53 -16.09
N ALA A 77 20.75 9.44 -15.33
CA ALA A 77 19.50 8.72 -15.10
C ALA A 77 18.71 9.28 -13.90
N ASN A 78 19.13 10.42 -13.33
CA ASN A 78 18.39 11.05 -12.25
C ASN A 78 17.09 11.68 -12.77
N THR A 79 15.96 11.03 -12.50
CA THR A 79 14.62 11.44 -12.95
C THR A 79 14.27 12.88 -12.57
N TYR A 80 14.87 13.45 -11.51
CA TYR A 80 14.65 14.85 -11.17
C TYR A 80 15.04 15.83 -12.26
N TYR A 81 16.05 15.51 -13.08
CA TYR A 81 16.69 16.47 -13.98
C TYR A 81 16.61 16.08 -15.46
N GLY A 82 16.20 14.85 -15.77
CA GLY A 82 16.20 14.37 -17.16
C GLY A 82 15.16 13.29 -17.42
N ASP A 83 14.72 13.23 -18.67
CA ASP A 83 13.95 12.12 -19.23
C ASP A 83 14.87 11.33 -20.15
N TYR A 84 15.72 10.48 -19.54
CA TYR A 84 16.81 9.80 -20.24
C TYR A 84 16.33 9.05 -21.49
N TRP A 85 15.17 8.40 -21.40
CA TRP A 85 14.58 7.61 -22.49
C TRP A 85 13.62 8.41 -23.39
N GLY A 86 13.34 9.67 -23.08
CA GLY A 86 12.38 10.49 -23.83
C GLY A 86 10.97 9.91 -23.80
N LEU A 87 10.53 9.39 -22.64
CA LEU A 87 9.26 8.68 -22.46
C LEU A 87 8.10 9.56 -21.97
N ASN A 88 8.31 10.86 -21.78
CA ASN A 88 7.24 11.78 -21.38
C ASN A 88 6.00 11.64 -22.31
N GLY A 89 4.83 11.37 -21.72
CA GLY A 89 3.57 11.13 -22.43
C GLY A 89 3.45 9.83 -23.22
N LYS A 90 4.34 8.84 -23.03
CA LYS A 90 4.39 7.63 -23.88
C LYS A 90 4.11 6.31 -23.16
N CYS A 91 4.12 6.29 -21.83
CA CYS A 91 4.00 5.05 -21.06
C CYS A 91 2.55 4.59 -20.90
N ASP A 92 2.32 3.29 -21.07
CA ASP A 92 1.04 2.63 -20.75
C ASP A 92 0.93 2.37 -19.25
N TYR A 93 2.06 2.06 -18.60
CA TYR A 93 2.12 1.87 -17.15
C TYR A 93 3.32 2.59 -16.55
N VAL A 94 3.08 3.27 -15.42
CA VAL A 94 4.16 3.83 -14.60
C VAL A 94 3.96 3.39 -13.16
N LEU A 95 4.97 2.75 -12.56
CA LEU A 95 4.87 2.26 -11.19
C LEU A 95 6.21 2.34 -10.48
N ALA A 96 6.20 2.76 -9.22
CA ALA A 96 7.40 2.84 -8.41
C ALA A 96 7.09 2.95 -6.92
N ASN A 97 8.13 2.72 -6.12
CA ASN A 97 8.23 3.20 -4.75
C ASN A 97 9.40 4.19 -4.69
N PRO A 98 9.17 5.48 -5.02
CA PRO A 98 10.24 6.46 -5.14
C PRO A 98 10.83 6.82 -3.77
N PRO A 99 12.01 7.45 -3.72
CA PRO A 99 12.57 7.97 -2.46
C PRO A 99 11.70 9.10 -1.89
N PHE A 100 11.28 8.96 -0.64
CA PHE A 100 10.37 9.90 0.04
C PHE A 100 11.10 11.09 0.67
N ASN A 101 10.40 12.23 0.73
CA ASN A 101 10.82 13.43 1.47
C ASN A 101 12.22 13.93 1.10
N ILE A 102 12.63 13.72 -0.16
CA ILE A 102 13.91 14.21 -0.65
C ILE A 102 13.84 15.74 -0.74
N ALA A 103 14.74 16.40 -0.03
CA ALA A 103 14.93 17.84 -0.07
C ALA A 103 16.12 18.21 -0.97
N ARG A 104 16.31 19.50 -1.21
CA ARG A 104 17.46 20.06 -1.95
C ARG A 104 17.53 19.60 -3.41
N VAL A 105 16.38 19.37 -4.02
CA VAL A 105 16.31 19.16 -5.47
C VAL A 105 16.41 20.53 -6.16
N ASN A 106 17.29 20.65 -7.16
CA ASN A 106 17.46 21.92 -7.89
C ASN A 106 16.17 22.27 -8.64
N ALA A 107 15.55 23.41 -8.30
CA ALA A 107 14.24 23.79 -8.82
C ALA A 107 14.28 24.09 -10.32
N LYS A 108 15.29 24.84 -10.77
CA LYS A 108 15.43 25.23 -12.17
C LYS A 108 15.69 24.01 -13.06
N ALA A 109 16.57 23.11 -12.64
CA ALA A 109 16.86 21.90 -13.40
C ALA A 109 15.62 20.97 -13.49
N ALA A 110 14.79 20.90 -12.45
CA ALA A 110 13.53 20.15 -12.48
C ALA A 110 12.49 20.80 -13.41
N GLU A 111 12.41 22.13 -13.43
CA GLU A 111 11.54 22.89 -14.33
C GLU A 111 11.97 22.75 -15.80
N ASP A 112 13.27 22.93 -16.08
CA ASP A 112 13.87 22.76 -17.41
C ASP A 112 13.67 21.33 -17.96
N ALA A 113 13.47 20.34 -17.09
CA ALA A 113 13.18 18.97 -17.48
C ALA A 113 11.75 18.77 -18.04
N GLY A 114 10.83 19.73 -17.89
CA GLY A 114 9.58 19.80 -18.64
C GLY A 114 8.47 18.81 -18.23
N ARG A 115 8.54 18.23 -17.03
CA ARG A 115 7.60 17.18 -16.54
C ARG A 115 6.70 17.64 -15.38
N LEU A 116 6.41 18.95 -15.28
CA LEU A 116 5.64 19.57 -14.19
C LEU A 116 4.27 20.10 -14.66
N PRO A 117 3.33 19.23 -15.10
CA PRO A 117 2.03 19.67 -15.65
C PRO A 117 1.15 20.41 -14.63
N PHE A 118 1.44 20.27 -13.33
CA PHE A 118 0.66 20.86 -12.23
C PHE A 118 1.36 22.08 -11.58
N GLY A 119 2.55 22.42 -12.06
CA GLY A 119 3.41 23.46 -11.49
C GLY A 119 4.50 22.91 -10.58
N THR A 120 5.30 23.82 -10.06
CA THR A 120 6.52 23.51 -9.30
C THR A 120 6.20 23.45 -7.79
N PRO A 121 6.62 22.39 -7.08
CA PRO A 121 6.47 22.30 -5.62
C PRO A 121 7.20 23.42 -4.88
N GLN A 122 6.94 23.58 -3.58
CA GLN A 122 7.51 24.68 -2.80
C GLN A 122 9.04 24.82 -2.94
N VAL A 123 9.45 25.98 -3.46
CA VAL A 123 10.85 26.37 -3.66
C VAL A 123 11.31 27.33 -2.57
N SER A 124 12.50 27.10 -2.02
CA SER A 124 13.20 28.09 -1.19
C SER A 124 14.70 28.00 -1.41
N LYS A 125 15.33 29.16 -1.65
CA LYS A 125 16.75 29.28 -2.06
C LYS A 125 17.08 28.44 -3.31
N LEU A 126 16.24 28.53 -4.34
CA LEU A 126 16.38 27.79 -5.62
C LEU A 126 16.31 26.26 -5.49
N GLU A 127 15.89 25.75 -4.33
CA GLU A 127 15.74 24.33 -4.05
C GLU A 127 14.29 23.99 -3.72
N ILE A 128 13.81 22.89 -4.29
CA ILE A 128 12.57 22.25 -3.87
C ILE A 128 12.80 21.57 -2.52
N LYS A 129 11.94 21.89 -1.55
CA LYS A 129 12.08 21.42 -0.16
C LYS A 129 11.56 20.00 0.06
N ASN A 130 10.63 19.56 -0.77
CA ASN A 130 10.14 18.19 -0.76
C ASN A 130 9.79 17.72 -2.18
N ALA A 131 10.43 16.63 -2.63
CA ALA A 131 10.27 16.08 -3.96
C ALA A 131 9.01 15.19 -4.13
N ASN A 132 8.19 14.99 -3.11
CA ASN A 132 7.03 14.09 -3.20
C ASN A 132 6.08 14.50 -4.35
N PHE A 133 5.76 15.79 -4.49
CA PHE A 133 4.91 16.26 -5.60
C PHE A 133 5.64 16.38 -6.94
N LEU A 134 6.98 16.37 -6.96
CA LEU A 134 7.73 16.12 -8.19
C LEU A 134 7.43 14.71 -8.70
N TRP A 135 7.53 13.71 -7.83
CA TRP A 135 7.24 12.32 -8.21
C TRP A 135 5.81 12.14 -8.71
N ILE A 136 4.81 12.67 -8.00
CA ILE A 136 3.40 12.62 -8.42
C ILE A 136 3.22 13.24 -9.82
N SER A 137 3.84 14.40 -10.06
CA SER A 137 3.82 15.07 -11.37
C SER A 137 4.51 14.26 -12.47
N TYR A 138 5.62 13.59 -12.14
CA TYR A 138 6.35 12.74 -13.07
C TYR A 138 5.57 11.47 -13.42
N PHE A 139 5.01 10.79 -12.42
CA PHE A 139 4.14 9.63 -12.68
C PHE A 139 3.02 9.96 -13.64
N TYR A 140 2.40 11.13 -13.49
CA TYR A 140 1.33 11.58 -14.38
C TYR A 140 1.82 11.98 -15.78
N SER A 141 2.93 12.72 -15.86
CA SER A 141 3.44 13.25 -17.13
C SER A 141 3.93 12.13 -18.06
N TYR A 142 4.53 11.06 -17.52
CA TYR A 142 4.96 9.91 -18.31
C TYR A 142 3.81 9.14 -18.98
N LEU A 143 2.59 9.21 -18.47
CA LEU A 143 1.46 8.45 -19.02
C LEU A 143 0.98 8.98 -20.37
N ASN A 144 0.75 8.07 -21.33
CA ASN A 144 -0.02 8.36 -22.54
C ASN A 144 -1.52 8.53 -22.23
N ASP A 145 -2.35 8.87 -23.22
CA ASP A 145 -3.79 9.15 -23.03
C ASP A 145 -4.60 7.99 -22.44
N THR A 146 -4.07 6.77 -22.48
CA THR A 146 -4.72 5.58 -21.92
C THR A 146 -3.98 4.96 -20.73
N GLY A 147 -2.90 5.61 -20.31
CA GLY A 147 -1.98 5.07 -19.33
C GLY A 147 -2.56 4.98 -17.93
N LYS A 148 -2.03 4.05 -17.15
CA LYS A 148 -2.31 3.88 -15.72
C LYS A 148 -1.03 4.00 -14.91
N ALA A 149 -1.10 4.60 -13.74
CA ALA A 149 0.02 4.59 -12.80
C ALA A 149 -0.38 4.04 -11.45
N GLY A 150 0.55 3.39 -10.76
CA GLY A 150 0.35 2.89 -9.41
C GLY A 150 1.63 3.02 -8.61
N PHE A 151 1.63 3.80 -7.54
CA PHE A 151 2.86 4.17 -6.85
C PHE A 151 2.64 4.40 -5.36
N VAL A 152 3.72 4.24 -4.59
CA VAL A 152 3.72 4.45 -3.14
C VAL A 152 4.10 5.91 -2.84
N MET A 153 3.37 6.57 -1.96
CA MET A 153 3.72 7.89 -1.44
C MET A 153 3.55 7.95 0.08
N PRO A 154 4.23 8.86 0.79
CA PRO A 154 3.92 9.18 2.18
C PRO A 154 2.49 9.74 2.31
N SER A 155 1.77 9.37 3.37
CA SER A 155 0.37 9.79 3.57
C SER A 155 0.19 11.31 3.67
N ILE A 156 1.24 12.06 4.05
CA ILE A 156 1.23 13.53 4.04
C ILE A 156 0.93 14.14 2.66
N THR A 157 1.15 13.39 1.57
CA THR A 157 0.78 13.84 0.22
C THR A 157 -0.74 13.98 0.03
N MET A 158 -1.54 13.29 0.85
CA MET A 158 -2.99 13.33 0.81
C MET A 158 -3.60 14.49 1.60
N SER A 159 -2.91 15.01 2.63
CA SER A 159 -3.43 16.05 3.54
C SER A 159 -2.60 17.34 3.61
N GLY A 160 -1.38 17.35 3.09
CA GLY A 160 -0.44 18.45 3.30
C GLY A 160 -0.92 19.80 2.74
N THR A 161 -0.70 20.88 3.48
CA THR A 161 -1.05 22.25 3.06
C THR A 161 -0.05 22.83 2.06
N VAL A 162 1.22 22.40 2.14
CA VAL A 162 2.37 23.01 1.43
C VAL A 162 2.29 22.89 -0.09
N ASP A 163 1.61 21.88 -0.63
CA ASP A 163 1.45 21.66 -2.09
C ASP A 163 -0.03 21.43 -2.46
N LYS A 164 -0.95 22.03 -1.68
CA LYS A 164 -2.40 21.88 -1.89
C LYS A 164 -2.84 22.31 -3.29
N GLU A 165 -2.27 23.38 -3.84
CA GLU A 165 -2.58 23.86 -5.19
C GLU A 165 -2.17 22.85 -6.29
N ILE A 166 -1.09 22.10 -6.08
CA ILE A 166 -0.69 21.03 -6.99
C ILE A 166 -1.68 19.88 -6.87
N ARG A 167 -2.00 19.47 -5.63
CA ARG A 167 -2.98 18.41 -5.37
C ARG A 167 -4.35 18.74 -5.97
N SER A 168 -4.83 19.97 -5.85
CA SER A 168 -6.12 20.36 -6.44
C SER A 168 -6.09 20.21 -7.96
N LYS A 169 -5.03 20.66 -8.64
CA LYS A 169 -4.88 20.45 -10.09
C LYS A 169 -4.84 18.98 -10.48
N VAL A 170 -4.20 18.12 -9.67
CA VAL A 170 -4.19 16.67 -9.90
C VAL A 170 -5.61 16.11 -9.79
N VAL A 171 -6.37 16.51 -8.77
CA VAL A 171 -7.78 16.11 -8.58
C VAL A 171 -8.64 16.57 -9.77
N GLU A 172 -8.47 17.80 -10.24
CA GLU A 172 -9.22 18.36 -11.37
C GLU A 172 -8.96 17.63 -12.70
N THR A 173 -7.88 16.85 -12.81
CA THR A 173 -7.70 15.97 -13.98
C THR A 173 -8.72 14.85 -14.05
N LYS A 174 -9.39 14.52 -12.93
CA LYS A 174 -10.31 13.39 -12.77
C LYS A 174 -9.67 12.01 -12.98
N HIS A 175 -8.34 11.95 -13.15
CA HIS A 175 -7.61 10.73 -13.44
C HIS A 175 -7.15 9.96 -12.20
N ILE A 176 -7.36 10.48 -10.99
CA ILE A 176 -7.22 9.68 -9.77
C ILE A 176 -8.31 8.60 -9.80
N ASP A 177 -7.89 7.33 -9.79
CA ASP A 177 -8.80 6.18 -9.85
C ASP A 177 -9.17 5.70 -8.44
N LEU A 178 -8.14 5.48 -7.61
CA LEU A 178 -8.33 5.10 -6.22
C LEU A 178 -7.11 5.46 -5.35
N LEU A 179 -7.35 5.52 -4.05
CA LEU A 179 -6.36 5.77 -3.00
C LEU A 179 -6.51 4.74 -1.89
N ILE A 180 -5.39 4.15 -1.47
CA ILE A 180 -5.36 3.19 -0.37
C ILE A 180 -4.44 3.73 0.72
N ASN A 181 -4.97 4.03 1.90
CA ASN A 181 -4.17 4.27 3.09
C ASN A 181 -3.71 2.92 3.65
N VAL A 182 -2.41 2.73 3.85
CA VAL A 182 -1.86 1.46 4.32
C VAL A 182 -1.61 1.48 5.83
N ALA A 183 -1.53 0.30 6.44
CA ALA A 183 -1.21 0.16 7.85
C ALA A 183 0.11 0.86 8.24
N PRO A 184 0.23 1.35 9.48
CA PRO A 184 1.50 1.87 9.99
C PRO A 184 2.55 0.77 9.97
N LYS A 185 3.83 1.12 9.89
CA LYS A 185 4.97 0.16 9.89
C LYS A 185 4.91 -0.88 8.74
N PHE A 186 4.20 -0.58 7.65
CA PHE A 186 4.12 -1.49 6.51
C PHE A 186 5.43 -1.64 5.75
N PHE A 187 6.24 -0.57 5.70
CA PHE A 187 7.51 -0.57 4.98
C PHE A 187 8.68 -0.76 5.95
N LYS A 188 9.46 -1.84 5.74
CA LYS A 188 10.60 -2.24 6.60
C LYS A 188 11.74 -1.22 6.69
N ASN A 189 11.74 -0.18 5.87
CA ASN A 189 12.86 0.75 5.77
C ASN A 189 12.88 1.73 6.95
N LYS A 190 13.99 2.47 7.11
CA LYS A 190 14.18 3.54 8.10
C LYS A 190 13.12 4.66 8.09
N PHE A 191 12.16 4.60 7.18
CA PHE A 191 11.02 5.50 7.12
C PHE A 191 9.99 5.09 8.16
N LYS A 192 9.77 5.97 9.16
CA LYS A 192 8.81 5.75 10.24
C LYS A 192 7.43 6.36 9.98
N GLY A 193 7.23 6.99 8.83
CA GLY A 193 5.95 7.62 8.50
C GLY A 193 4.95 6.65 7.90
N ASP A 194 3.70 7.09 7.84
CA ASP A 194 2.64 6.36 7.15
C ASP A 194 2.73 6.56 5.63
N CYS A 195 2.29 5.53 4.91
CA CYS A 195 2.30 5.50 3.46
C CYS A 195 0.89 5.29 2.92
N CYS A 196 0.73 5.62 1.66
CA CYS A 196 -0.47 5.40 0.88
C CYS A 196 -0.09 4.92 -0.52
N LEU A 197 -1.05 4.27 -1.19
CA LEU A 197 -0.94 3.86 -2.58
C LEU A 197 -1.85 4.77 -3.41
N TRP A 198 -1.28 5.36 -4.45
CA TRP A 198 -1.98 6.20 -5.41
C TRP A 198 -2.13 5.45 -6.72
N PHE A 199 -3.29 5.62 -7.35
CA PHE A 199 -3.55 5.06 -8.67
C PHE A 199 -4.10 6.12 -9.60
N PHE A 200 -3.46 6.27 -10.76
CA PHE A 200 -3.97 7.03 -11.88
C PHE A 200 -4.51 6.11 -12.97
N ASN A 201 -5.58 6.55 -13.62
CA ASN A 201 -6.13 5.93 -14.82
C ASN A 201 -6.63 7.04 -15.74
N LYS A 202 -5.93 7.30 -16.86
CA LYS A 202 -6.34 8.33 -17.83
C LYS A 202 -7.53 7.88 -18.70
N LYS A 203 -7.86 6.59 -18.69
CA LYS A 203 -9.00 6.01 -19.42
C LYS A 203 -10.02 5.42 -18.45
N LYS A 204 -10.44 6.21 -17.46
CA LYS A 204 -11.56 5.83 -16.58
C LYS A 204 -12.84 5.69 -17.42
N PRO A 205 -13.67 4.65 -17.18
CA PRO A 205 -14.98 4.58 -17.80
C PRO A 205 -15.84 5.79 -17.40
N LYS A 206 -16.75 6.24 -18.28
CA LYS A 206 -17.59 7.43 -18.06
C LYS A 206 -18.36 7.40 -16.74
N GLU A 207 -18.81 6.22 -16.32
CA GLU A 207 -19.53 6.02 -15.05
C GLU A 207 -18.70 6.39 -13.80
N TYR A 208 -17.38 6.25 -13.90
CA TYR A 208 -16.42 6.46 -12.81
C TYR A 208 -15.56 7.70 -13.02
N GLU A 209 -15.77 8.45 -14.10
CA GLU A 209 -14.90 9.57 -14.50
C GLU A 209 -14.72 10.58 -13.36
N ASN A 210 -15.82 10.97 -12.71
CA ASN A 210 -15.83 11.92 -11.58
C ASN A 210 -15.72 11.24 -10.20
N LYS A 211 -15.42 9.94 -10.13
CA LYS A 211 -15.41 9.18 -8.88
C LYS A 211 -14.01 8.77 -8.48
N VAL A 212 -13.72 8.77 -7.19
CA VAL A 212 -12.49 8.22 -6.61
C VAL A 212 -12.86 7.21 -5.53
N LEU A 213 -12.30 6.01 -5.62
CA LEU A 213 -12.46 5.00 -4.56
C LEU A 213 -11.41 5.23 -3.47
N PHE A 214 -11.86 5.48 -2.24
CA PHE A 214 -11.03 5.55 -1.05
C PHE A 214 -11.11 4.22 -0.28
N ILE A 215 -9.96 3.68 0.08
CA ILE A 215 -9.84 2.50 0.95
C ILE A 215 -8.91 2.86 2.12
N ASP A 216 -9.43 2.79 3.34
CA ASP A 216 -8.64 2.89 4.56
C ASP A 216 -8.36 1.49 5.11
N SER A 217 -7.14 1.00 4.86
CA SER A 217 -6.69 -0.30 5.35
C SER A 217 -5.71 -0.17 6.52
N SER A 218 -5.73 0.98 7.21
CA SER A 218 -4.85 1.25 8.35
C SER A 218 -5.00 0.24 9.49
N ASN A 219 -6.23 -0.24 9.71
CA ASN A 219 -6.58 -1.25 10.72
C ASN A 219 -6.70 -2.68 10.15
N TYR A 220 -6.45 -2.88 8.85
CA TYR A 220 -6.58 -4.19 8.19
C TYR A 220 -5.21 -4.73 7.78
N PHE A 221 -4.53 -5.41 8.70
CA PHE A 221 -3.18 -5.95 8.51
C PHE A 221 -2.89 -7.17 9.40
N VAL A 222 -1.77 -7.83 9.16
CA VAL A 222 -1.16 -8.80 10.08
C VAL A 222 0.18 -8.27 10.61
N PRO A 223 0.40 -8.27 11.93
CA PRO A 223 1.70 -7.96 12.50
C PRO A 223 2.65 -9.13 12.27
N VAL A 224 3.84 -8.84 11.71
CA VAL A 224 4.92 -9.82 11.53
C VAL A 224 5.84 -9.81 12.75
N ASP A 225 6.15 -8.61 13.23
CA ASP A 225 6.90 -8.34 14.46
C ASP A 225 6.50 -6.96 15.02
N ALA A 226 7.09 -6.54 16.15
CA ALA A 226 6.76 -5.26 16.79
C ALA A 226 7.00 -4.01 15.90
N GLY A 227 7.86 -4.14 14.89
CA GLY A 227 8.28 -3.09 13.97
C GLY A 227 7.76 -3.22 12.55
N HIS A 228 7.00 -4.27 12.22
CA HIS A 228 6.58 -4.52 10.84
C HIS A 228 5.18 -5.15 10.73
N ASN A 229 4.33 -4.48 9.95
CA ASN A 229 3.03 -4.97 9.54
C ASN A 229 3.06 -5.33 8.05
N THR A 230 2.21 -6.28 7.63
CA THR A 230 2.01 -6.62 6.21
C THR A 230 0.56 -7.04 5.98
N TRP A 231 0.19 -7.21 4.72
CA TRP A 231 -0.98 -8.02 4.36
C TRP A 231 -0.55 -9.46 4.11
N ASN A 232 -1.37 -10.40 4.57
CA ASN A 232 -1.30 -11.77 4.07
C ASN A 232 -1.91 -11.85 2.65
N GLU A 233 -1.82 -13.02 2.03
CA GLU A 233 -2.34 -13.23 0.66
C GLU A 233 -3.84 -12.94 0.55
N TRP A 234 -4.62 -13.44 1.50
CA TRP A 234 -6.08 -13.31 1.52
C TRP A 234 -6.53 -11.87 1.79
N GLN A 235 -5.88 -11.16 2.70
CA GLN A 235 -6.10 -9.72 2.91
C GLN A 235 -5.80 -8.92 1.64
N SER A 236 -4.73 -9.27 0.93
CA SER A 236 -4.43 -8.64 -0.36
C SER A 236 -5.51 -8.93 -1.40
N LYS A 237 -5.99 -10.18 -1.51
CA LYS A 237 -7.08 -10.55 -2.42
C LYS A 237 -8.38 -9.81 -2.09
N ASN A 238 -8.72 -9.70 -0.81
CA ASN A 238 -9.87 -8.95 -0.31
C ASN A 238 -9.81 -7.47 -0.67
N LEU A 239 -8.66 -6.81 -0.46
CA LEU A 239 -8.48 -5.41 -0.83
C LEU A 239 -8.63 -5.19 -2.35
N ILE A 240 -8.10 -6.11 -3.16
CA ILE A 240 -8.23 -6.06 -4.62
C ILE A 240 -9.68 -6.31 -5.04
N SER A 241 -10.40 -7.21 -4.36
CA SER A 241 -11.77 -7.56 -4.74
C SER A 241 -12.77 -6.42 -4.53
N ILE A 242 -12.52 -5.52 -3.59
CA ILE A 242 -13.27 -4.26 -3.45
C ILE A 242 -13.15 -3.40 -4.71
N VAL A 243 -11.96 -3.36 -5.32
CA VAL A 243 -11.74 -2.66 -6.60
C VAL A 243 -12.50 -3.33 -7.74
N TRP A 244 -12.60 -4.67 -7.74
CA TRP A 244 -13.45 -5.40 -8.70
C TRP A 244 -14.92 -5.03 -8.54
N LEU A 245 -15.42 -5.04 -7.31
CA LEU A 245 -16.80 -4.66 -6.99
C LEU A 245 -17.10 -3.23 -7.41
N TYR A 246 -16.22 -2.28 -7.08
CA TYR A 246 -16.30 -0.89 -7.53
C TYR A 246 -16.36 -0.77 -9.05
N ARG A 247 -15.60 -1.60 -9.78
CA ARG A 247 -15.58 -1.63 -11.25
C ARG A 247 -16.69 -2.48 -11.88
N GLY A 248 -17.64 -2.99 -11.10
CA GLY A 248 -18.73 -3.85 -11.58
C GLY A 248 -18.30 -5.27 -12.01
N GLN A 249 -17.11 -5.71 -11.63
CA GLN A 249 -16.54 -7.02 -11.98
C GLN A 249 -16.98 -8.12 -11.00
N ILE A 250 -18.29 -8.28 -10.83
CA ILE A 250 -18.91 -9.16 -9.82
C ILE A 250 -18.49 -10.62 -9.98
N GLU A 251 -18.33 -11.10 -11.22
CA GLU A 251 -17.97 -12.50 -11.47
C GLU A 251 -16.58 -12.86 -10.89
N ARG A 252 -15.61 -11.94 -10.93
CA ARG A 252 -14.29 -12.14 -10.31
C ARG A 252 -14.37 -12.19 -8.79
N TYR A 253 -15.25 -11.40 -8.19
CA TYR A 253 -15.51 -11.47 -6.76
C TYR A 253 -16.09 -12.84 -6.39
N LYS A 254 -17.08 -13.33 -7.14
CA LYS A 254 -17.66 -14.67 -6.92
C LYS A 254 -16.64 -15.79 -7.08
N GLU A 255 -15.73 -15.68 -8.05
CA GLU A 255 -14.61 -16.62 -8.19
C GLU A 255 -13.74 -16.67 -6.93
N LEU A 256 -13.41 -15.51 -6.34
CA LEU A 256 -12.68 -15.45 -5.07
C LEU A 256 -13.47 -16.07 -3.90
N ILE A 257 -14.76 -15.79 -3.80
CA ILE A 257 -15.64 -16.40 -2.78
C ILE A 257 -15.68 -17.93 -2.94
N ASN A 258 -15.73 -18.43 -4.18
CA ASN A 258 -15.66 -19.86 -4.45
C ASN A 258 -14.29 -20.44 -4.10
N GLU A 259 -13.20 -19.73 -4.39
CA GLU A 259 -11.84 -20.12 -3.98
C GLU A 259 -11.76 -20.28 -2.45
N TYR A 260 -12.31 -19.34 -1.69
CA TYR A 260 -12.42 -19.45 -0.23
C TYR A 260 -13.21 -20.71 0.19
N ARG A 261 -14.40 -20.91 -0.36
CA ARG A 261 -15.26 -22.07 -0.04
C ARG A 261 -14.55 -23.39 -0.33
N GLU A 262 -13.87 -23.51 -1.46
CA GLU A 262 -13.09 -24.70 -1.82
C GLU A 262 -11.96 -24.97 -0.84
N GLN A 263 -11.15 -23.96 -0.52
CA GLN A 263 -10.05 -24.09 0.44
C GLN A 263 -10.56 -24.48 1.83
N LEU A 264 -11.59 -23.79 2.32
CA LEU A 264 -12.18 -24.06 3.64
C LEU A 264 -12.85 -25.43 3.71
N LYS A 265 -13.50 -25.88 2.63
CA LYS A 265 -14.05 -27.24 2.52
C LYS A 265 -12.96 -28.30 2.57
N ASN A 266 -11.82 -28.07 1.91
CA ASN A 266 -10.67 -28.98 1.97
C ASN A 266 -10.13 -29.10 3.40
N TYR A 267 -9.99 -27.98 4.12
CA TYR A 267 -9.61 -28.00 5.54
C TYR A 267 -10.67 -28.67 6.42
N ALA A 268 -11.95 -28.38 6.22
CA ALA A 268 -13.03 -29.01 6.98
C ALA A 268 -13.03 -30.54 6.81
N ASN A 269 -12.83 -31.03 5.58
CA ASN A 269 -12.67 -32.45 5.29
C ASN A 269 -11.42 -33.03 5.97
N LYS A 270 -10.28 -32.33 5.89
CA LYS A 270 -9.01 -32.75 6.52
C LYS A 270 -9.13 -32.93 8.04
N PHE A 271 -9.94 -32.09 8.69
CA PHE A 271 -10.14 -32.11 10.15
C PHE A 271 -11.46 -32.75 10.59
N SER A 272 -12.22 -33.36 9.66
CA SER A 272 -13.52 -33.99 9.91
C SER A 272 -14.50 -33.06 10.65
N ILE A 273 -14.60 -31.80 10.19
CA ILE A 273 -15.48 -30.77 10.75
C ILE A 273 -16.73 -30.67 9.88
N LEU A 274 -17.89 -30.76 10.53
CA LEU A 274 -19.17 -30.44 9.90
C LEU A 274 -19.38 -28.92 9.96
N VAL A 275 -19.69 -28.33 8.83
CA VAL A 275 -19.94 -26.89 8.69
C VAL A 275 -21.39 -26.68 8.29
N GLU A 276 -22.13 -25.92 9.10
CA GLU A 276 -23.50 -25.53 8.82
C GLU A 276 -23.53 -24.13 8.19
N GLN A 277 -24.27 -23.98 7.08
CA GLN A 277 -24.56 -22.68 6.45
C GLN A 277 -23.32 -21.80 6.18
N ASP A 278 -22.23 -22.39 5.68
CA ASP A 278 -20.96 -21.69 5.41
C ASP A 278 -20.32 -20.98 6.64
N ASN A 279 -20.73 -21.31 7.86
CA ASN A 279 -20.14 -20.72 9.08
C ASN A 279 -18.83 -21.43 9.48
N TYR A 280 -17.85 -21.38 8.57
CA TYR A 280 -16.54 -22.00 8.74
C TYR A 280 -15.80 -21.48 9.98
N LEU A 281 -15.83 -20.17 10.23
CA LEU A 281 -15.07 -19.57 11.33
C LEU A 281 -15.51 -20.10 12.69
N LYS A 282 -16.82 -20.22 12.92
CA LYS A 282 -17.34 -20.81 14.15
C LYS A 282 -16.96 -22.28 14.26
N ALA A 283 -17.18 -23.06 13.20
CA ALA A 283 -16.89 -24.49 13.20
C ALA A 283 -15.40 -24.80 13.50
N PHE A 284 -14.47 -24.04 12.90
CA PHE A 284 -13.04 -24.19 13.21
C PHE A 284 -12.69 -23.73 14.62
N LYS A 285 -13.28 -22.63 15.12
CA LYS A 285 -13.06 -22.17 16.50
C LYS A 285 -13.53 -23.20 17.53
N ASP A 286 -14.73 -23.75 17.35
CA ASP A 286 -15.33 -24.72 18.26
C ASP A 286 -14.49 -26.02 18.33
N LYS A 287 -13.87 -26.42 17.20
CA LYS A 287 -13.01 -27.61 17.16
C LYS A 287 -11.60 -27.37 17.74
N LYS A 288 -11.14 -26.13 17.86
CA LYS A 288 -9.77 -25.79 18.29
C LYS A 288 -9.42 -26.36 19.67
N GLU A 289 -10.33 -26.22 20.64
CA GLU A 289 -10.07 -26.72 22.00
C GLU A 289 -9.91 -28.24 22.04
N GLN A 290 -10.70 -28.96 21.25
CA GLN A 290 -10.59 -30.41 21.18
C GLN A 290 -9.27 -30.84 20.53
N LEU A 291 -8.86 -30.14 19.47
CA LEU A 291 -7.57 -30.39 18.81
C LEU A 291 -6.38 -30.24 19.78
N ILE A 292 -6.43 -29.24 20.66
CA ILE A 292 -5.41 -29.02 21.69
C ILE A 292 -5.41 -30.16 22.72
N LYS A 293 -6.59 -30.54 23.22
CA LYS A 293 -6.75 -31.65 24.18
C LYS A 293 -6.24 -32.99 23.62
N ASP A 294 -6.56 -33.29 22.36
CA ASP A 294 -6.10 -34.50 21.67
C ASP A 294 -4.57 -34.51 21.57
N SER A 295 -3.97 -33.36 21.20
CA SER A 295 -2.52 -33.19 21.12
C SER A 295 -1.81 -33.40 22.46
N GLU A 296 -2.31 -32.80 23.54
CA GLU A 296 -1.76 -32.96 24.90
C GLU A 296 -1.89 -34.40 25.41
N PHE A 297 -3.01 -35.06 25.12
CA PHE A 297 -3.25 -36.45 25.51
C PHE A 297 -2.29 -37.42 24.80
N GLU A 298 -2.13 -37.32 23.48
CA GLU A 298 -1.21 -38.16 22.71
C GLU A 298 0.26 -37.95 23.11
N LEU A 299 0.66 -36.69 23.34
CA LEU A 299 2.03 -36.36 23.78
C LEU A 299 2.32 -36.84 25.21
N SER A 300 1.34 -36.79 26.12
CA SER A 300 1.51 -37.25 27.50
C SER A 300 1.50 -38.78 27.61
N SER A 301 0.70 -39.46 26.80
CA SER A 301 0.63 -40.94 26.74
C SER A 301 1.82 -41.60 26.06
N THR A 302 2.59 -40.87 25.25
CA THR A 302 3.79 -41.38 24.55
C THR A 302 5.02 -41.39 25.46
N ILE A 303 5.52 -42.59 25.80
CA ILE A 303 6.66 -42.79 26.71
C ILE A 303 8.02 -42.71 25.98
N ASN A 304 8.11 -43.24 24.76
CA ASN A 304 9.36 -43.28 24.01
C ASN A 304 9.78 -41.88 23.56
N ARG A 305 10.98 -41.45 23.98
CA ARG A 305 11.51 -40.10 23.73
C ARG A 305 11.65 -39.78 22.23
N LYS A 306 12.08 -40.73 21.39
CA LYS A 306 12.26 -40.49 19.95
C LYS A 306 10.91 -40.35 19.23
N GLU A 307 9.96 -41.22 19.56
CA GLU A 307 8.60 -41.17 19.01
C GLU A 307 7.87 -39.90 19.45
N LYS A 308 7.98 -39.53 20.73
CA LYS A 308 7.41 -38.28 21.27
C LYS A 308 7.94 -37.03 20.57
N MET A 309 9.23 -37.00 20.23
CA MET A 309 9.79 -35.88 19.46
C MET A 309 9.22 -35.79 18.05
N LYS A 310 9.08 -36.92 17.36
CA LYS A 310 8.48 -36.98 16.02
C LYS A 310 7.01 -36.56 16.04
N LEU A 311 6.25 -37.12 16.99
CA LEU A 311 4.85 -36.81 17.20
C LEU A 311 4.63 -35.33 17.54
N LYS A 312 5.54 -34.73 18.31
CA LYS A 312 5.51 -33.28 18.59
C LYS A 312 5.61 -32.46 17.30
N GLN A 313 6.53 -32.80 16.41
CA GLN A 313 6.67 -32.12 15.12
C GLN A 313 5.41 -32.30 14.25
N GLU A 314 4.86 -33.51 14.19
CA GLU A 314 3.62 -33.80 13.45
C GLU A 314 2.43 -32.98 13.98
N TRP A 315 2.31 -32.83 15.31
CA TRP A 315 1.30 -31.99 15.93
C TRP A 315 1.54 -30.48 15.71
N GLU A 316 2.80 -30.02 15.75
CA GLU A 316 3.15 -28.63 15.43
C GLU A 316 2.74 -28.28 13.98
N GLU A 317 3.02 -29.15 13.01
CA GLU A 317 2.58 -28.99 11.62
C GLU A 317 1.04 -28.99 11.51
N LYS A 318 0.37 -29.90 12.21
CA LYS A 318 -1.10 -29.99 12.23
C LYS A 318 -1.76 -28.75 12.86
N HIS A 319 -1.20 -28.21 13.94
CA HIS A 319 -1.68 -26.98 14.57
C HIS A 319 -1.47 -25.77 13.65
N ASN A 320 -0.33 -25.67 12.99
CA ASN A 320 -0.06 -24.61 12.00
C ASN A 320 -1.07 -24.65 10.84
N ASP A 321 -1.35 -25.84 10.30
CA ASP A 321 -2.37 -26.01 9.26
C ASP A 321 -3.77 -25.61 9.74
N PHE A 322 -4.10 -25.91 10.99
CA PHE A 322 -5.38 -25.55 11.59
C PHE A 322 -5.51 -24.03 11.80
N ASP A 323 -4.46 -23.39 12.28
CA ASP A 323 -4.41 -21.93 12.44
C ASP A 323 -4.45 -21.21 11.09
N ASN A 324 -3.88 -21.79 10.04
CA ASN A 324 -4.06 -21.32 8.66
C ASN A 324 -5.54 -21.41 8.24
N ALA A 325 -6.23 -22.52 8.50
CA ALA A 325 -7.66 -22.66 8.21
C ALA A 325 -8.52 -21.60 8.93
N ILE A 326 -8.23 -21.33 10.21
CA ILE A 326 -8.87 -20.26 10.97
C ILE A 326 -8.60 -18.90 10.34
N THR A 327 -7.36 -18.64 9.93
CA THR A 327 -6.98 -17.38 9.29
C THR A 327 -7.77 -17.17 8.00
N ILE A 328 -7.84 -18.17 7.13
CA ILE A 328 -8.64 -18.12 5.90
C ILE A 328 -10.12 -17.90 6.21
N ALA A 329 -10.65 -18.60 7.22
CA ALA A 329 -12.06 -18.48 7.61
C ALA A 329 -12.39 -17.08 8.17
N LYS A 330 -11.45 -16.45 8.89
CA LYS A 330 -11.58 -15.06 9.34
C LYS A 330 -11.66 -14.11 8.16
N GLU A 331 -10.75 -14.23 7.20
CA GLU A 331 -10.72 -13.35 6.03
C GLU A 331 -11.94 -13.54 5.13
N PHE A 332 -12.41 -14.78 4.96
CA PHE A 332 -13.66 -15.09 4.26
C PHE A 332 -14.87 -14.44 4.94
N ASN A 333 -15.03 -14.66 6.25
CA ASN A 333 -16.12 -14.07 7.02
C ASN A 333 -16.07 -12.54 6.97
N TRP A 334 -14.88 -11.94 7.04
CA TRP A 334 -14.70 -10.50 7.01
C TRP A 334 -15.13 -9.88 5.67
N ILE A 335 -14.79 -10.47 4.52
CA ILE A 335 -15.17 -9.92 3.21
C ILE A 335 -16.64 -10.20 2.90
N TYR A 336 -17.14 -11.39 3.26
CA TYR A 336 -18.50 -11.81 2.98
C TYR A 336 -19.52 -11.06 3.85
N SER A 337 -19.20 -10.76 5.11
CA SER A 337 -20.09 -9.94 5.97
C SER A 337 -20.28 -8.52 5.43
N LYS A 338 -19.27 -8.00 4.72
CA LYS A 338 -19.30 -6.66 4.11
C LYS A 338 -20.05 -6.68 2.77
N PHE A 339 -19.70 -7.57 1.84
CA PHE A 339 -20.18 -7.48 0.45
C PHE A 339 -21.07 -8.63 -0.03
N GLY A 340 -21.35 -9.62 0.83
CA GLY A 340 -22.23 -10.75 0.53
C GLY A 340 -21.80 -11.51 -0.73
N GLU A 341 -22.72 -11.63 -1.69
CA GLU A 341 -22.48 -12.30 -2.98
C GLU A 341 -21.93 -11.35 -4.08
N GLY A 342 -21.53 -10.13 -3.71
CA GLY A 342 -20.78 -9.22 -4.57
C GLY A 342 -21.49 -7.91 -4.92
N GLU A 343 -22.21 -7.32 -3.97
CA GLU A 343 -22.74 -5.96 -4.11
C GLU A 343 -21.75 -4.95 -3.52
N TYR A 344 -21.27 -3.99 -4.33
CA TYR A 344 -20.49 -2.88 -3.80
C TYR A 344 -21.38 -1.98 -2.95
N LYS A 345 -20.92 -1.64 -1.76
CA LYS A 345 -21.48 -0.57 -0.93
C LYS A 345 -20.36 0.10 -0.16
N ASP A 346 -20.58 1.35 0.21
CA ASP A 346 -19.68 2.05 1.12
C ASP A 346 -19.71 1.36 2.49
N ILE A 347 -18.54 1.17 3.09
CA ILE A 347 -18.36 0.54 4.39
C ILE A 347 -17.75 1.59 5.32
N PRO A 348 -18.47 2.03 6.37
CA PRO A 348 -17.96 2.96 7.36
C PRO A 348 -16.60 2.52 7.91
N GLY A 349 -15.69 3.46 8.11
CA GLY A 349 -14.33 3.21 8.59
C GLY A 349 -13.39 2.51 7.58
N PHE A 350 -13.87 2.10 6.41
CA PHE A 350 -13.10 1.22 5.54
C PHE A 350 -13.06 1.60 4.06
N CYS A 351 -14.19 1.76 3.37
CA CYS A 351 -14.16 2.18 1.97
C CYS A 351 -15.35 3.02 1.55
N LYS A 352 -15.10 4.01 0.68
CA LYS A 352 -16.14 4.88 0.12
C LYS A 352 -15.79 5.32 -1.30
N VAL A 353 -16.79 5.43 -2.16
CA VAL A 353 -16.67 6.18 -3.42
C VAL A 353 -17.08 7.63 -3.19
N ALA A 354 -16.16 8.56 -3.41
CA ALA A 354 -16.46 9.99 -3.36
C ALA A 354 -16.42 10.62 -4.76
N GLU A 355 -17.31 11.58 -4.99
CA GLU A 355 -17.30 12.40 -6.20
C GLU A 355 -16.21 13.48 -6.10
N ILE A 356 -15.71 13.97 -7.24
CA ILE A 356 -14.74 15.08 -7.27
C ILE A 356 -15.31 16.32 -6.55
N GLU A 357 -16.60 16.60 -6.68
CA GLU A 357 -17.28 17.68 -5.97
C GLU A 357 -17.17 17.55 -4.44
N GLU A 358 -17.36 16.35 -3.89
CA GLU A 358 -17.17 16.07 -2.44
C GLU A 358 -15.70 16.28 -2.04
N ILE A 359 -14.76 15.93 -2.90
CA ILE A 359 -13.33 16.18 -2.67
C ILE A 359 -13.02 17.69 -2.65
N ARG A 360 -13.68 18.48 -3.51
CA ARG A 360 -13.54 19.95 -3.50
C ARG A 360 -14.07 20.57 -2.22
N GLU A 361 -15.22 20.10 -1.74
CA GLU A 361 -15.83 20.55 -0.48
C GLU A 361 -14.94 20.23 0.72
N ASN A 362 -14.26 19.08 0.69
CA ASN A 362 -13.24 18.69 1.67
C ASN A 362 -11.86 19.29 1.41
N ASP A 363 -11.81 20.45 0.76
CA ASP A 363 -10.61 21.26 0.56
C ASP A 363 -9.47 20.52 -0.17
N TYR A 364 -9.85 19.61 -1.09
CA TYR A 364 -8.97 18.70 -1.81
C TYR A 364 -8.17 17.76 -0.89
N SER A 365 -8.68 17.44 0.30
CA SER A 365 -8.14 16.36 1.12
C SER A 365 -8.31 15.04 0.39
N LEU A 366 -7.28 14.21 0.37
CA LEU A 366 -7.31 12.88 -0.24
C LEU A 366 -7.13 11.77 0.81
N VAL A 367 -7.31 12.09 2.10
CA VAL A 367 -7.18 11.13 3.19
C VAL A 367 -8.44 10.27 3.26
N PRO A 368 -8.35 8.92 3.10
CA PRO A 368 -9.52 8.05 3.15
C PRO A 368 -10.39 8.24 4.39
N GLY A 369 -9.81 8.40 5.58
CA GLY A 369 -10.52 8.66 6.83
C GLY A 369 -11.51 9.85 6.82
N VAL A 370 -11.33 10.85 5.96
CA VAL A 370 -12.30 11.97 5.80
C VAL A 370 -13.60 11.50 5.16
N TYR A 371 -13.51 10.49 4.29
CA TYR A 371 -14.63 10.00 3.48
C TYR A 371 -15.31 8.80 4.11
N VAL A 372 -14.53 7.85 4.63
CA VAL A 372 -15.07 6.57 5.12
C VAL A 372 -15.75 6.70 6.49
N GLY A 373 -15.51 7.77 7.25
CA GLY A 373 -16.06 7.92 8.60
C GLY A 373 -15.44 6.93 9.60
N LEU A 374 -16.15 6.64 10.69
CA LEU A 374 -15.73 5.67 11.72
C LEU A 374 -16.65 4.43 11.65
N GLU A 375 -16.14 3.24 11.99
CA GLU A 375 -17.00 2.07 12.22
C GLU A 375 -17.91 2.32 13.44
N GLU A 376 -19.15 1.82 13.45
CA GLU A 376 -20.08 1.99 14.59
C GLU A 376 -19.51 1.37 15.90
N GLU A 377 -18.65 0.36 15.81
CA GLU A 377 -17.92 -0.22 16.96
C GLU A 377 -16.76 0.68 17.46
N GLU A 378 -16.30 1.65 16.64
CA GLU A 378 -15.31 2.68 16.99
C GLU A 378 -15.97 4.01 17.40
N LEU A 379 -17.30 4.06 17.57
CA LEU A 379 -17.91 5.06 18.44
C LEU A 379 -17.46 4.75 19.87
N GLU A 380 -16.21 5.07 20.18
CA GLU A 380 -15.73 5.27 21.54
C GLU A 380 -16.82 6.10 22.24
N ASP A 381 -17.29 5.64 23.41
CA ASP A 381 -18.16 6.50 24.20
C ASP A 381 -17.46 7.87 24.36
N GLN A 382 -18.24 8.94 24.45
CA GLN A 382 -17.68 10.29 24.52
C GLN A 382 -16.61 10.39 25.62
N GLU A 383 -16.76 9.64 26.70
CA GLU A 383 -15.84 9.61 27.84
C GLU A 383 -14.45 9.08 27.47
N THR A 384 -14.36 8.04 26.63
CA THR A 384 -13.12 7.42 26.18
C THR A 384 -12.38 8.33 25.20
N PHE A 385 -13.10 8.97 24.27
CA PHE A 385 -12.54 10.00 23.38
C PHE A 385 -12.01 11.20 24.17
N PHE A 386 -12.76 11.71 25.15
CA PHE A 386 -12.32 12.83 26.01
C PHE A 386 -11.08 12.46 26.81
N LYS A 387 -10.99 11.24 27.36
CA LYS A 387 -9.79 10.74 28.04
C LYS A 387 -8.56 10.72 27.14
N ARG A 388 -8.72 10.27 25.89
CA ARG A 388 -7.61 10.22 24.93
C ARG A 388 -7.16 11.63 24.52
N MET A 389 -8.10 12.54 24.29
CA MET A 389 -7.82 13.95 24.01
C MET A 389 -7.10 14.62 25.19
N GLU A 390 -7.53 14.34 26.43
CA GLU A 390 -6.91 14.86 27.64
C GLU A 390 -5.47 14.34 27.81
N ASN A 391 -5.24 13.04 27.57
CA ASN A 391 -3.90 12.46 27.58
C ASN A 391 -2.99 13.07 26.50
N MET A 392 -3.49 13.26 25.28
CA MET A 392 -2.73 13.93 24.22
C MET A 392 -2.42 15.38 24.58
N HIS A 393 -3.34 16.10 25.23
CA HIS A 393 -3.08 17.47 25.69
C HIS A 393 -2.01 17.51 26.79
N GLN A 394 -2.02 16.56 27.72
CA GLN A 394 -0.97 16.46 28.75
C GLN A 394 0.40 16.18 28.13
N GLU A 395 0.48 15.28 27.15
CA GLU A 395 1.73 14.98 26.45
C GLU A 395 2.24 16.20 25.65
N LEU A 396 1.33 16.96 25.04
CA LEU A 396 1.66 18.19 24.31
C LEU A 396 2.17 19.29 25.26
N ASP A 397 1.55 19.44 26.43
CA ASP A 397 2.01 20.36 27.49
C ASP A 397 3.40 19.98 28.03
N GLU A 398 3.69 18.69 28.18
CA GLU A 398 5.02 18.20 28.57
C GLU A 398 6.07 18.52 27.51
N LEU A 399 5.75 18.28 26.24
CA LEU A 399 6.63 18.62 25.11
C LEU A 399 6.87 20.13 24.99
N GLU A 400 5.84 20.96 25.26
CA GLU A 400 6.00 22.42 25.29
C GLU A 400 6.91 22.89 26.45
N LYS A 401 6.81 22.26 27.62
CA LYS A 401 7.72 22.54 28.74
C LYS A 401 9.16 22.17 28.39
N GLU A 402 9.37 20.99 27.82
CA GLU A 402 10.71 20.56 27.38
C GLU A 402 11.29 21.50 26.31
N ALA A 403 10.48 21.90 25.32
CA ALA A 403 10.90 22.85 24.29
C ALA A 403 11.27 24.21 24.89
N THR A 404 10.51 24.68 25.88
CA THR A 404 10.75 25.94 26.58
C THR A 404 12.04 25.90 27.40
N GLU A 405 12.29 24.79 28.12
CA GLU A 405 13.54 24.58 28.85
C GLU A 405 14.75 24.53 27.91
N LEU A 406 14.62 23.84 26.78
CA LEU A 406 15.67 23.76 25.76
C LEU A 406 15.99 25.14 25.20
N MET A 407 14.97 25.93 24.87
CA MET A 407 15.10 27.32 24.43
C MET A 407 15.77 28.22 25.48
N SER A 408 15.44 28.04 26.75
CA SER A 408 16.08 28.75 27.86
C SER A 408 17.57 28.41 27.97
N ARG A 409 17.92 27.12 27.86
CA ARG A 409 19.32 26.67 27.84
C ARG A 409 20.10 27.24 26.66
N ILE A 410 19.51 27.25 25.46
CA ILE A 410 20.11 27.83 24.26
C ILE A 410 20.38 29.34 24.46
N ARG A 411 19.42 30.09 25.01
CA ARG A 411 19.59 31.53 25.32
C ARG A 411 20.71 31.76 26.35
N LYS A 412 20.77 30.94 27.39
CA LYS A 412 21.82 31.02 28.40
C LYS A 412 23.20 30.75 27.80
N ASN A 413 23.34 29.70 26.99
CA ASN A 413 24.59 29.36 26.31
C ASN A 413 25.02 30.48 25.33
N LYS A 414 24.08 31.05 24.57
CA LYS A 414 24.32 32.21 23.70
C LYS A 414 24.82 33.42 24.48
N SER A 415 24.26 33.69 25.66
CA SER A 415 24.70 34.79 26.53
C SER A 415 26.09 34.59 27.13
N LEU A 416 26.46 33.34 27.44
CA LEU A 416 27.81 32.99 27.89
C LEU A 416 28.82 33.19 26.77
N TRP A 417 28.48 32.75 25.55
CA TRP A 417 29.34 32.92 24.38
C TRP A 417 29.60 34.40 24.05
N MET A 418 28.57 35.25 24.11
CA MET A 418 28.70 36.70 23.92
C MET A 418 29.45 37.43 25.04
N LYS A 419 29.63 36.81 26.21
CA LYS A 419 30.47 37.37 27.31
C LYS A 419 31.93 36.89 27.22
N SER A 420 32.20 35.86 26.42
CA SER A 420 33.52 35.27 26.20
C SER A 420 34.14 35.70 24.86
N SER A 421 33.45 36.54 24.09
CA SER A 421 33.91 37.26 22.91
C SER A 421 33.89 38.76 23.22
#